data_AF-A0A6I6XM15-F1
#
_entry.id   AF-A0A6I6XM15-F1
#
_cell.length_a   1.000
_cell.length_b   1.000
_cell.length_c   1.000
_cell.angle_alpha   90.00
_cell.angle_beta   90.00
_cell.angle_gamma   90.00
#
_symmetry.space_group_name_H-M   'P 1'
#
loop_
_entity.id
_entity.type
_entity.pdbx_description
1 polymer ?
#
loop_
_entity_poly.entity_id
_entity_poly.type
_entity_poly.pdbx_seq_one_letter_code
_entity_poly.pdbx_strand_id
1 'polypeptide(L)'
;MNSHRYSSRWVNMKKKRLIASALLSTAVLSGCTVTLAQPYDAELYKNTEDFYKNAATLLLKGERASPVSKQQLSTLRAKDARQHPGHFSRFQAEYDELLVESNTLILRALTNAGALSEPGKQLHARVEQSLEEQLGNQCDVLQRDFPDADLTTRNYVDLKCLVSRWQHEHQQASYQVLNKAIWQNRKNTLFDSILAIQAAAANTPSSRINP
;
A
#
# COMPACT_ATOMS: atom_id res chain seq x y z
N MET A 1 -31.87 44.66 -69.94
CA MET A 1 -31.51 44.57 -68.50
C MET A 1 -31.40 43.10 -68.13
N ASN A 2 -30.35 42.75 -67.39
CA ASN A 2 -29.95 41.42 -66.88
C ASN A 2 -29.49 40.39 -67.93
N SER A 3 -28.20 40.10 -68.18
CA SER A 3 -27.01 39.77 -67.37
C SER A 3 -26.79 38.26 -67.15
N HIS A 4 -25.55 37.84 -67.45
CA HIS A 4 -24.84 36.61 -67.07
C HIS A 4 -25.09 35.35 -67.91
N ARG A 5 -24.09 34.50 -68.22
CA ARG A 5 -22.63 34.62 -68.37
C ARG A 5 -22.18 33.29 -69.00
N TYR A 6 -21.20 33.37 -69.88
CA TYR A 6 -20.41 32.30 -70.50
C TYR A 6 -19.92 31.19 -69.54
N SER A 7 -19.94 29.92 -69.97
CA SER A 7 -18.76 29.21 -70.54
C SER A 7 -18.80 27.70 -70.28
N SER A 8 -18.68 26.94 -71.35
CA SER A 8 -18.51 25.49 -71.41
C SER A 8 -17.10 25.12 -71.90
N ARG A 9 -16.57 23.98 -71.40
CA ARG A 9 -15.55 23.05 -71.98
C ARG A 9 -14.38 22.76 -71.02
N TRP A 10 -14.23 21.54 -70.48
CA TRP A 10 -13.65 20.32 -71.12
C TRP A 10 -12.20 20.65 -71.60
N VAL A 11 -11.08 20.03 -71.15
CA VAL A 11 -10.76 18.59 -71.12
C VAL A 11 -9.30 18.34 -70.66
N ASN A 12 -9.11 17.22 -69.93
CA ASN A 12 -7.97 16.27 -69.82
C ASN A 12 -6.53 16.73 -69.48
N MET A 13 -6.03 16.33 -68.30
CA MET A 13 -5.32 15.05 -67.97
C MET A 13 -3.88 14.95 -68.50
N LYS A 14 -2.92 14.77 -67.59
CA LYS A 14 -2.04 13.57 -67.52
C LYS A 14 -1.16 13.53 -66.25
N LYS A 15 -1.52 12.60 -65.36
CA LYS A 15 -0.72 11.60 -64.59
C LYS A 15 0.66 12.02 -64.04
N LYS A 16 0.85 11.80 -62.72
CA LYS A 16 1.65 10.68 -62.16
C LYS A 16 1.38 10.51 -60.66
N ARG A 17 1.33 9.24 -60.26
CA ARG A 17 0.92 8.70 -58.94
C ARG A 17 2.01 8.92 -57.88
N LEU A 18 1.62 9.07 -56.62
CA LEU A 18 2.30 8.51 -55.46
C LEU A 18 1.26 8.10 -54.41
N ILE A 19 1.40 6.87 -53.95
CA ILE A 19 0.59 6.18 -52.94
C ILE A 19 1.20 6.50 -51.58
N ALA A 20 0.39 6.86 -50.59
CA ALA A 20 0.74 6.65 -49.18
C ALA A 20 -0.54 6.56 -48.33
N SER A 21 -0.83 5.36 -47.86
CA SER A 21 -1.82 5.05 -46.83
C SER A 21 -1.50 5.83 -45.55
N ALA A 22 -2.50 6.47 -44.95
CA ALA A 22 -2.44 6.91 -43.56
C ALA A 22 -3.57 6.22 -42.80
N LEU A 23 -3.20 5.13 -42.13
CA LEU A 23 -3.95 4.47 -41.07
C LEU A 23 -4.37 5.51 -40.04
N LEU A 24 -5.68 5.74 -39.87
CA LEU A 24 -6.21 6.36 -38.66
C LEU A 24 -5.94 5.41 -37.50
N SER A 25 -4.83 5.64 -36.84
CA SER A 25 -4.46 5.00 -35.59
C SER A 25 -5.36 5.60 -34.50
N THR A 26 -6.43 4.90 -34.13
CA THR A 26 -7.13 5.16 -32.88
C THR A 26 -6.15 4.88 -31.75
N ALA A 27 -5.50 5.94 -31.28
CA ALA A 27 -4.72 5.91 -30.06
C ALA A 27 -5.67 5.56 -28.91
N VAL A 28 -5.62 4.30 -28.48
CA VAL A 28 -6.14 3.88 -27.19
C VAL A 28 -5.24 4.55 -26.15
N LEU A 29 -5.62 5.76 -25.73
CA LEU A 29 -5.17 6.34 -24.47
C LEU A 29 -5.70 5.45 -23.35
N SER A 30 -5.02 4.34 -23.12
CA SER A 30 -5.05 3.66 -21.84
C SER A 30 -4.42 4.64 -20.86
N GLY A 31 -5.29 5.40 -20.18
CA GLY A 31 -4.88 6.25 -19.09
C GLY A 31 -4.24 5.38 -18.03
N CYS A 32 -2.91 5.37 -17.97
CA CYS A 32 -2.22 5.04 -16.74
C CYS A 32 -2.71 6.08 -15.72
N THR A 33 -3.63 5.69 -14.84
CA THR A 33 -3.86 6.43 -13.60
C THR A 33 -2.55 6.36 -12.83
N VAL A 34 -1.68 7.35 -13.04
CA VAL A 34 -0.46 7.50 -12.28
C VAL A 34 -0.90 7.91 -10.88
N THR A 35 -1.00 6.94 -9.98
CA THR A 35 -1.06 7.23 -8.54
C THR A 35 0.28 7.86 -8.16
N LEU A 36 0.30 9.19 -8.13
CA LEU A 36 1.50 9.98 -7.85
C LEU A 36 1.96 9.68 -6.42
N ALA A 37 3.22 9.30 -6.23
CA ALA A 37 3.80 9.23 -4.89
C ALA A 37 4.00 10.65 -4.34
N GLN A 38 3.94 10.81 -3.02
CA GLN A 38 4.16 12.11 -2.38
C GLN A 38 5.60 12.58 -2.53
N PRO A 39 5.85 13.90 -2.57
CA PRO A 39 7.21 14.43 -2.48
C PRO A 39 7.89 13.96 -1.20
N TYR A 40 9.22 13.78 -1.25
CA TYR A 40 10.03 13.31 -0.13
C TYR A 40 9.78 14.11 1.17
N ASP A 41 9.46 13.39 2.25
CA ASP A 41 9.38 13.91 3.61
C ASP A 41 10.38 13.15 4.49
N ALA A 42 11.39 13.87 4.98
CA ALA A 42 12.46 13.32 5.81
C ALA A 42 11.95 12.73 7.14
N GLU A 43 10.92 13.32 7.73
CA GLU A 43 10.34 12.84 8.98
C GLU A 43 9.43 11.63 8.74
N LEU A 44 8.69 11.60 7.63
CA LEU A 44 7.95 10.40 7.22
C LEU A 44 8.91 9.22 6.95
N TYR A 45 10.04 9.50 6.30
CA TYR A 45 11.10 8.50 6.08
C TYR A 45 11.68 8.00 7.41
N LYS A 46 12.03 8.91 8.34
CA LYS A 46 12.51 8.55 9.68
C LYS A 46 11.49 7.73 10.46
N ASN A 47 10.23 8.14 10.48
CA ASN A 47 9.17 7.43 11.19
C ASN A 47 8.95 6.03 10.59
N THR A 48 9.16 5.85 9.29
CA THR A 48 9.12 4.53 8.63
C THR A 48 10.26 3.63 9.11
N GLU A 49 11.47 4.17 9.30
CA GLU A 49 12.59 3.43 9.87
C GLU A 49 12.36 3.06 11.34
N ASP A 50 11.76 3.96 12.11
CA ASP A 50 11.44 3.71 13.52
C ASP A 50 10.34 2.64 13.65
N PHE A 51 9.31 2.70 12.82
CA PHE A 51 8.33 1.61 12.69
C PHE A 51 9.00 0.28 12.35
N TYR A 52 9.91 0.26 11.37
CA TYR A 52 10.63 -0.97 11.02
C TYR A 52 11.40 -1.54 12.21
N LYS A 53 12.11 -0.70 12.97
CA LYS A 53 12.86 -1.13 14.16
C LYS A 53 11.95 -1.75 15.21
N ASN A 54 10.81 -1.12 15.47
CA ASN A 54 9.86 -1.59 16.48
C ASN A 54 9.21 -2.90 16.05
N ALA A 55 8.75 -2.99 14.80
CA ALA A 55 8.18 -4.21 14.24
C ALA A 55 9.21 -5.35 14.19
N ALA A 56 10.44 -5.09 13.73
CA ALA A 56 11.50 -6.08 13.69
C ALA A 56 11.87 -6.59 15.10
N THR A 57 11.84 -5.71 16.11
CA THR A 57 12.09 -6.07 17.50
C THR A 57 11.02 -7.01 18.03
N LEU A 58 9.74 -6.71 17.80
CA LEU A 58 8.61 -7.60 18.14
C LEU A 58 8.80 -8.97 17.47
N LEU A 59 9.07 -8.99 16.16
CA LEU A 59 9.20 -10.24 15.41
C LEU A 59 10.39 -11.07 15.88
N LEU A 60 11.51 -10.43 16.23
CA LEU A 60 12.69 -11.13 16.78
C LEU A 60 12.43 -11.68 18.18
N LYS A 61 11.72 -10.94 19.03
CA LYS A 61 11.25 -11.43 20.34
C LYS A 61 10.36 -12.66 20.15
N GLY A 62 9.41 -12.61 19.22
CA GLY A 62 8.53 -13.73 18.88
C GLY A 62 9.32 -14.94 18.40
N GLU A 63 10.25 -14.74 17.46
CA GLU A 63 11.12 -15.79 16.92
C GLU A 63 11.91 -16.53 18.02
N ARG A 64 12.48 -15.77 18.97
CA ARG A 64 13.26 -16.32 20.10
C ARG A 64 12.41 -17.05 21.13
N ALA A 65 11.17 -16.62 21.32
CA ALA A 65 10.24 -17.17 22.31
C ALA A 65 9.45 -18.37 21.79
N SER A 66 9.63 -18.76 20.52
CA SER A 66 8.75 -19.71 19.83
C SER A 66 9.35 -21.10 19.65
N PRO A 67 8.51 -22.15 19.66
CA PRO A 67 8.93 -23.50 19.28
C PRO A 67 9.50 -23.53 17.87
N VAL A 68 10.53 -24.34 17.65
CA VAL A 68 11.22 -24.46 16.36
C VAL A 68 10.33 -25.16 15.33
N SER A 69 9.47 -26.09 15.76
CA SER A 69 8.62 -26.87 14.85
C SER A 69 7.18 -27.01 15.35
N LYS A 70 6.28 -27.34 14.42
CA LYS A 70 4.89 -27.71 14.74
C LYS A 70 4.83 -28.92 15.70
N GLN A 71 5.78 -29.84 15.59
CA GLN A 71 5.88 -31.00 16.49
C GLN A 71 6.14 -30.56 17.93
N GLN A 72 7.09 -29.62 18.13
CA GLN A 72 7.35 -29.06 19.46
C GLN A 72 6.16 -28.24 19.98
N LEU A 73 5.43 -27.55 19.11
CA LEU A 73 4.20 -26.86 19.49
C LEU A 73 3.10 -27.85 19.91
N SER A 74 3.02 -29.03 19.27
CA SER A 74 2.01 -30.04 19.58
C SER A 74 2.18 -30.70 20.96
N THR A 75 3.38 -30.63 21.55
CA THR A 75 3.63 -31.13 22.91
C THR A 75 3.26 -30.12 24.00
N LEU A 76 2.94 -28.87 23.63
CA LEU A 76 2.47 -27.86 24.56
C LEU A 76 1.11 -28.27 25.13
N ARG A 77 0.99 -28.29 26.46
CA ARG A 77 -0.27 -28.58 27.13
C ARG A 77 -1.07 -27.29 27.28
N ALA A 78 -2.39 -27.38 27.11
CA ALA A 78 -3.29 -26.23 27.23
C ALA A 78 -3.10 -25.43 28.54
N LYS A 79 -2.87 -26.12 29.66
CA LYS A 79 -2.64 -25.48 30.97
C LYS A 79 -1.35 -24.66 31.05
N ASP A 80 -0.35 -25.00 30.24
CA ASP A 80 0.96 -24.33 30.23
C ASP A 80 1.01 -23.21 29.17
N ALA A 81 0.02 -23.15 28.26
CA ALA A 81 -0.02 -22.24 27.11
C ALA A 81 0.08 -20.76 27.51
N ARG A 82 -0.74 -20.29 28.47
CA ARG A 82 -0.73 -18.88 28.91
C ARG A 82 0.60 -18.44 29.52
N GLN A 83 1.37 -19.37 30.07
CA GLN A 83 2.66 -19.09 30.68
C GLN A 83 3.80 -19.13 29.66
N HIS A 84 3.54 -19.71 28.48
CA HIS A 84 4.54 -19.82 27.43
C HIS A 84 5.04 -18.43 27.00
N PRO A 85 6.36 -18.21 26.87
CA PRO A 85 6.92 -16.91 26.47
C PRO A 85 6.40 -16.40 25.12
N GLY A 86 6.08 -17.33 24.19
CA GLY A 86 5.51 -17.05 22.87
C GLY A 86 3.99 -16.85 22.84
N HIS A 87 3.30 -16.85 23.97
CA HIS A 87 1.83 -16.70 24.03
C HIS A 87 1.39 -15.29 23.62
N PHE A 88 0.32 -15.17 22.83
CA PHE A 88 -0.22 -13.91 22.30
C PHE A 88 -0.29 -12.76 23.31
N SER A 89 -0.74 -13.04 24.54
CA SER A 89 -0.85 -12.03 25.60
C SER A 89 0.49 -11.37 26.00
N ARG A 90 1.64 -11.94 25.60
CA ARG A 90 2.99 -11.36 25.81
C ARG A 90 3.41 -10.38 24.71
N PHE A 91 2.60 -10.24 23.67
CA PHE A 91 2.86 -9.46 22.45
C PHE A 91 1.73 -8.47 22.15
N GLN A 92 0.58 -8.59 22.82
CA GLN A 92 -0.60 -7.79 22.52
C GLN A 92 -0.30 -6.28 22.58
N ALA A 93 0.38 -5.82 23.64
CA ALA A 93 0.73 -4.42 23.79
C ALA A 93 1.62 -3.91 22.65
N GLU A 94 2.61 -4.70 22.22
CA GLU A 94 3.48 -4.31 21.11
C GLU A 94 2.77 -4.35 19.75
N TYR A 95 1.79 -5.24 19.56
CA TYR A 95 0.92 -5.17 18.38
C TYR A 95 0.09 -3.89 18.36
N ASP A 96 -0.51 -3.54 19.50
CA ASP A 96 -1.34 -2.34 19.63
C ASP A 96 -0.49 -1.07 19.38
N GLU A 97 0.75 -1.04 19.87
CA GLU A 97 1.71 0.04 19.59
C GLU A 97 2.01 0.18 18.09
N LEU A 98 2.29 -0.92 17.38
CA LEU A 98 2.53 -0.88 15.93
C LEU A 98 1.30 -0.42 15.13
N LEU A 99 0.09 -0.75 15.58
CA LEU A 99 -1.13 -0.26 14.95
C LEU A 99 -1.27 1.27 15.11
N VAL A 100 -0.94 1.80 16.29
CA VAL A 100 -0.92 3.26 16.55
C VAL A 100 0.18 3.97 15.75
N GLU A 101 1.37 3.37 15.64
CA GLU A 101 2.45 3.91 14.81
C GLU A 101 2.04 3.95 13.32
N SER A 102 1.39 2.88 12.83
CA SER A 102 0.87 2.84 11.46
C SER A 102 -0.16 3.93 11.21
N ASN A 103 -1.05 4.20 12.18
CA ASN A 103 -1.98 5.32 12.11
C ASN A 103 -1.27 6.67 11.98
N THR A 104 -0.19 6.87 12.74
CA THR A 104 0.62 8.09 12.70
C THR A 104 1.27 8.28 11.32
N LEU A 105 1.76 7.20 10.71
CA LEU A 105 2.31 7.23 9.35
C LEU A 105 1.23 7.59 8.31
N ILE A 106 0.03 6.99 8.41
CA ILE A 106 -1.11 7.30 7.53
C ILE A 106 -1.52 8.76 7.65
N LEU A 107 -1.66 9.29 8.87
CA LEU A 107 -2.04 10.69 9.11
C LEU A 107 -1.02 11.67 8.55
N ARG A 108 0.28 11.36 8.71
CA ARG A 108 1.35 12.20 8.18
C ARG A 108 1.38 12.17 6.65
N ALA A 109 1.23 10.98 6.07
CA ALA A 109 1.06 10.86 4.62
C ALA A 109 -0.13 11.72 4.16
N LEU A 110 -1.32 11.56 4.72
CA LEU A 110 -2.48 12.36 4.31
C LEU A 110 -2.27 13.87 4.42
N THR A 111 -1.58 14.31 5.47
CA THR A 111 -1.22 15.72 5.68
C THR A 111 -0.32 16.23 4.56
N ASN A 112 0.70 15.46 4.18
CA ASN A 112 1.63 15.82 3.12
C ASN A 112 1.01 15.79 1.73
N ALA A 113 -0.02 14.98 1.52
CA ALA A 113 -0.78 14.96 0.27
C ALA A 113 -1.63 16.23 0.06
N GLY A 114 -1.78 17.08 1.09
CA GLY A 114 -2.84 18.08 1.12
C GLY A 114 -4.24 17.48 1.21
N ALA A 115 -4.36 16.19 1.54
CA ALA A 115 -5.61 15.44 1.58
C ALA A 115 -6.35 15.55 2.93
N LEU A 116 -6.03 16.53 3.78
CA LEU A 116 -6.80 16.85 5.01
C LEU A 116 -8.21 17.41 4.74
N SER A 117 -8.64 17.42 3.49
CA SER A 117 -10.03 17.62 3.08
C SER A 117 -10.93 16.47 3.58
N GLU A 118 -12.24 16.59 3.36
CA GLU A 118 -13.22 15.60 3.81
C GLU A 118 -12.92 14.13 3.42
N PRO A 119 -12.31 13.84 2.26
CA PRO A 119 -11.76 12.52 1.94
C PRO A 119 -10.72 11.98 2.94
N GLY A 120 -9.78 12.80 3.43
CA GLY A 120 -8.79 12.35 4.42
C GLY A 120 -9.41 12.13 5.81
N LYS A 121 -10.43 12.92 6.19
CA LYS A 121 -11.20 12.66 7.42
C LYS A 121 -12.05 11.40 7.31
N GLN A 122 -12.63 11.12 6.14
CA GLN A 122 -13.35 9.88 5.87
C GLN A 122 -12.40 8.67 5.89
N LEU A 123 -11.19 8.82 5.36
CA LEU A 123 -10.15 7.80 5.47
C LEU A 123 -9.77 7.55 6.92
N HIS A 124 -9.51 8.59 7.70
CA HIS A 124 -9.24 8.42 9.12
C HIS A 124 -10.40 7.73 9.86
N ALA A 125 -11.64 8.19 9.66
CA ALA A 125 -12.82 7.60 10.30
C ALA A 125 -13.03 6.13 9.95
N ARG A 126 -12.78 5.71 8.69
CA ARG A 126 -12.87 4.30 8.30
C ARG A 126 -11.68 3.48 8.75
N VAL A 127 -10.49 4.06 8.76
CA VAL A 127 -9.28 3.43 9.32
C VAL A 127 -9.47 3.14 10.81
N GLU A 128 -10.20 4.01 11.53
CA GLU A 128 -10.65 3.78 12.92
C GLU A 128 -11.81 2.78 13.01
N GLN A 129 -12.83 2.88 12.16
CA GLN A 129 -13.95 1.91 12.18
C GLN A 129 -13.48 0.48 11.87
N SER A 130 -12.57 0.33 10.91
CA SER A 130 -11.95 -0.94 10.59
C SER A 130 -11.06 -1.48 11.73
N LEU A 131 -10.51 -0.62 12.60
CA LEU A 131 -9.78 -1.07 13.80
C LEU A 131 -10.72 -1.75 14.80
N GLU A 132 -11.94 -1.25 14.94
CA GLU A 132 -12.92 -1.80 15.89
C GLU A 132 -13.44 -3.19 15.46
N GLU A 133 -13.41 -3.51 14.15
CA GLU A 133 -14.07 -4.70 13.59
C GLU A 133 -13.18 -5.94 13.38
N GLN A 134 -11.94 -6.00 13.91
CA GLN A 134 -10.99 -7.12 13.70
C GLN A 134 -10.81 -7.50 12.21
N LEU A 135 -9.88 -6.81 11.56
CA LEU A 135 -9.51 -6.83 10.13
C LEU A 135 -9.08 -8.20 9.58
N GLY A 136 -9.99 -9.16 9.46
CA GLY A 136 -9.80 -10.34 8.61
C GLY A 136 -9.99 -10.01 7.12
N ASN A 137 -11.10 -9.37 6.77
CA ASN A 137 -11.59 -9.27 5.39
C ASN A 137 -11.68 -7.82 4.85
N GLN A 138 -11.36 -6.81 5.68
CA GLN A 138 -11.63 -5.41 5.36
C GLN A 138 -10.43 -4.64 4.77
N CYS A 139 -9.24 -5.22 4.76
CA CYS A 139 -8.06 -4.58 4.15
C CYS A 139 -8.21 -4.40 2.63
N ASP A 140 -8.83 -5.36 1.94
CA ASP A 140 -9.17 -5.23 0.52
C ASP A 140 -10.29 -4.19 0.27
N VAL A 141 -11.12 -3.93 1.28
CA VAL A 141 -12.19 -2.92 1.23
C VAL A 141 -11.62 -1.53 1.42
N LEU A 142 -10.70 -1.35 2.38
CA LEU A 142 -9.99 -0.09 2.61
C LEU A 142 -9.25 0.38 1.34
N GLN A 143 -8.53 -0.50 0.63
CA GLN A 143 -7.86 -0.10 -0.62
C GLN A 143 -8.84 0.34 -1.72
N ARG A 144 -10.04 -0.25 -1.79
CA ARG A 144 -11.07 0.05 -2.79
C ARG A 144 -11.84 1.33 -2.50
N ASP A 145 -12.05 1.64 -1.22
CA ASP A 145 -12.88 2.75 -0.79
C ASP A 145 -12.18 4.11 -0.92
N PHE A 146 -10.87 4.12 -1.21
CA PHE A 146 -10.07 5.34 -1.38
C PHE A 146 -9.32 5.34 -2.71
N PRO A 147 -10.03 5.43 -3.85
CA PRO A 147 -9.40 5.49 -5.17
C PRO A 147 -8.42 6.66 -5.31
N ASP A 148 -8.70 7.76 -4.61
CA ASP A 148 -7.92 9.01 -4.70
C ASP A 148 -6.75 9.08 -3.69
N ALA A 149 -6.58 8.08 -2.81
CA ALA A 149 -5.40 8.02 -1.95
C ALA A 149 -4.15 7.80 -2.80
N ASP A 150 -3.11 8.60 -2.56
CA ASP A 150 -1.83 8.42 -3.22
C ASP A 150 -1.14 7.10 -2.80
N LEU A 151 -0.13 6.73 -3.59
CA LEU A 151 0.62 5.50 -3.37
C LEU A 151 1.27 5.45 -1.98
N THR A 152 1.74 6.59 -1.48
CA THR A 152 2.37 6.71 -0.15
C THR A 152 1.38 6.39 0.97
N THR A 153 0.16 6.92 0.89
CA THR A 153 -0.90 6.66 1.86
C THR A 153 -1.33 5.20 1.82
N ARG A 154 -1.54 4.64 0.62
CA ARG A 154 -1.90 3.23 0.42
C ARG A 154 -0.86 2.29 1.03
N ASN A 155 0.41 2.58 0.80
CA ASN A 155 1.52 1.85 1.38
C ASN A 155 1.46 1.74 2.91
N TYR A 156 1.10 2.83 3.61
CA TYR A 156 0.98 2.78 5.08
C TYR A 156 -0.31 2.14 5.56
N VAL A 157 -1.40 2.22 4.78
CA VAL A 157 -2.60 1.41 5.02
C VAL A 157 -2.28 -0.08 4.93
N ASP A 158 -1.50 -0.49 3.93
CA ASP A 158 -1.06 -1.88 3.75
C ASP A 158 -0.19 -2.36 4.91
N LEU A 159 0.67 -1.47 5.42
CA LEU A 159 1.51 -1.73 6.58
C LEU A 159 0.68 -1.97 7.84
N LYS A 160 -0.35 -1.15 8.08
CA LYS A 160 -1.32 -1.35 9.17
C LYS A 160 -2.03 -2.69 9.03
N CYS A 161 -2.50 -2.99 7.83
CA CYS A 161 -3.17 -4.24 7.50
C CYS A 161 -2.30 -5.47 7.75
N LEU A 162 -1.01 -5.37 7.40
CA LEU A 162 -0.03 -6.41 7.69
C LEU A 162 0.07 -6.70 9.19
N VAL A 163 0.19 -5.66 10.03
CA VAL A 163 0.27 -5.79 11.49
C VAL A 163 -1.02 -6.36 12.07
N SER A 164 -2.17 -5.84 11.64
CA SER A 164 -3.47 -6.32 12.14
C SER A 164 -3.69 -7.79 11.83
N ARG A 165 -3.34 -8.23 10.61
CA ARG A 165 -3.37 -9.64 10.23
C ARG A 165 -2.45 -10.47 11.11
N TRP A 166 -1.23 -9.99 11.40
CA TRP A 166 -0.31 -10.71 12.26
C TRP A 166 -0.84 -10.91 13.68
N GLN A 167 -1.45 -9.86 14.25
CA GLN A 167 -2.08 -9.90 15.56
C GLN A 167 -3.21 -10.93 15.58
N HIS A 168 -4.11 -10.87 14.60
CA HIS A 168 -5.22 -11.80 14.46
C HIS A 168 -4.75 -13.26 14.32
N GLU A 169 -3.80 -13.52 13.40
CA GLU A 169 -3.22 -14.86 13.21
C GLU A 169 -2.56 -15.40 14.47
N HIS A 170 -1.90 -14.55 15.27
CA HIS A 170 -1.29 -14.98 16.53
C HIS A 170 -2.35 -15.31 17.57
N GLN A 171 -3.40 -14.50 17.66
CA GLN A 171 -4.53 -14.74 18.56
C GLN A 171 -5.26 -16.06 18.23
N GLN A 172 -5.40 -16.40 16.94
CA GLN A 172 -6.07 -17.60 16.45
C GLN A 172 -5.16 -18.84 16.37
N ALA A 173 -3.85 -18.70 16.59
CA ALA A 173 -2.92 -19.81 16.54
C ALA A 173 -3.25 -20.88 17.60
N SER A 174 -2.84 -22.13 17.35
CA SER A 174 -2.91 -23.19 18.36
C SER A 174 -2.20 -22.77 19.64
N TYR A 175 -2.91 -22.85 20.77
CA TYR A 175 -2.44 -22.36 22.08
C TYR A 175 -2.01 -20.89 22.10
N GLN A 176 -2.41 -20.11 21.08
CA GLN A 176 -1.99 -18.73 20.85
C GLN A 176 -0.46 -18.56 20.80
N VAL A 177 0.24 -19.59 20.32
CA VAL A 177 1.70 -19.61 20.16
C VAL A 177 2.01 -19.92 18.70
N LEU A 178 2.80 -19.06 18.07
CA LEU A 178 3.28 -19.26 16.71
C LEU A 178 4.58 -20.08 16.71
N ASN A 179 4.83 -20.81 15.62
CA ASN A 179 6.12 -21.45 15.43
C ASN A 179 7.16 -20.45 14.87
N LYS A 180 8.44 -20.79 15.02
CA LYS A 180 9.57 -19.95 14.60
C LYS A 180 9.52 -19.54 13.13
N ALA A 181 9.13 -20.45 12.24
CA ALA A 181 9.09 -20.19 10.80
C ALA A 181 8.09 -19.08 10.42
N ILE A 182 6.98 -18.96 11.15
CA ILE A 182 6.01 -17.88 10.92
C ILE A 182 6.65 -16.52 11.21
N TRP A 183 7.37 -16.37 12.32
CA TRP A 183 8.07 -15.12 12.65
C TRP A 183 9.14 -14.76 11.62
N GLN A 184 9.88 -15.75 11.14
CA GLN A 184 10.88 -15.55 10.10
C GLN A 184 10.26 -15.07 8.78
N ASN A 185 9.14 -15.68 8.38
CA ASN A 185 8.41 -15.23 7.20
C ASN A 185 7.93 -13.78 7.35
N ARG A 186 7.38 -13.42 8.52
CA ARG A 186 6.95 -12.04 8.82
C ARG A 186 8.10 -11.04 8.74
N LYS A 187 9.31 -11.40 9.17
CA LYS A 187 10.50 -10.55 9.04
C LYS A 187 10.84 -10.25 7.58
N ASN A 188 10.79 -11.26 6.72
CA ASN A 188 11.04 -11.08 5.29
C ASN A 188 9.98 -10.17 4.68
N THR A 189 8.69 -10.46 4.94
CA THR A 189 7.59 -9.62 4.45
C THR A 189 7.69 -8.18 4.94
N LEU A 190 8.07 -7.95 6.21
CA LEU A 190 8.30 -6.62 6.76
C LEU A 190 9.38 -5.87 5.98
N PHE A 191 10.53 -6.51 5.79
CA PHE A 191 11.66 -5.92 5.08
C PHE A 191 11.27 -5.54 3.64
N ASP A 192 10.65 -6.46 2.91
CA ASP A 192 10.22 -6.25 1.53
C ASP A 192 9.19 -5.12 1.44
N SER A 193 8.25 -5.05 2.40
CA SER A 193 7.25 -3.99 2.47
C SER A 193 7.91 -2.62 2.70
N ILE A 194 8.77 -2.50 3.71
CA ILE A 194 9.47 -1.23 4.01
C ILE A 194 10.36 -0.78 2.85
N LEU A 195 11.07 -1.72 2.21
CA LEU A 195 11.88 -1.42 1.03
C LEU A 195 11.03 -0.89 -0.11
N ALA A 196 9.86 -1.50 -0.37
CA ALA A 196 8.93 -1.02 -1.40
C ALA A 196 8.41 0.39 -1.10
N ILE A 197 8.08 0.69 0.16
CA ILE A 197 7.63 2.02 0.59
C ILE A 197 8.73 3.06 0.36
N GLN A 198 9.96 2.77 0.79
CA GLN A 198 11.09 3.68 0.65
C GLN A 198 11.51 3.88 -0.82
N ALA A 199 11.46 2.82 -1.64
CA ALA A 199 11.73 2.92 -3.07
C ALA A 199 10.68 3.76 -3.81
N ALA A 200 9.41 3.66 -3.42
CA ALA A 200 8.35 4.51 -3.96
C ALA A 200 8.57 5.99 -3.61
N ALA A 201 9.00 6.29 -2.37
CA ALA A 201 9.33 7.65 -1.96
C ALA A 201 10.54 8.23 -2.72
N ALA A 202 11.59 7.42 -2.94
CA ALA A 202 12.82 7.84 -3.61
C ALA A 202 12.67 8.11 -5.12
N ASN A 203 11.77 7.40 -5.79
CA ASN A 203 11.54 7.54 -7.25
C ASN A 203 10.56 8.66 -7.62
N THR A 204 10.15 9.50 -6.67
CA THR A 204 9.27 10.64 -6.93
C THR A 204 10.11 11.80 -7.48
N PRO A 205 9.89 12.26 -8.73
CA PRO A 205 10.64 13.40 -9.26
C PRO A 205 10.39 14.65 -8.42
N SER A 206 11.45 15.22 -7.86
CA SER A 206 11.42 16.50 -7.15
C SER A 206 11.02 17.59 -8.13
N SER A 207 9.76 18.00 -8.13
CA SER A 207 9.26 19.14 -8.91
C SER A 207 9.63 20.50 -8.29
N ARG A 208 10.66 20.55 -7.45
CA ARG A 208 11.22 21.81 -6.92
C ARG A 208 12.65 22.02 -7.38
N ILE A 209 12.80 22.39 -8.66
CA ILE A 209 13.83 23.33 -9.10
C ILE A 209 13.19 24.24 -10.15
N ASN A 210 12.95 25.51 -9.77
CA ASN A 210 13.06 26.72 -10.59
C ASN A 210 13.03 27.90 -9.59
N PRO A 211 13.90 28.90 -9.76
CA PRO A 211 13.71 29.91 -10.80
C PRO A 211 14.61 29.76 -12.02
#